data_AF-A0A444JBB9-F1
#
_entry.id   AF-A0A444JBB9-F1
#
_cell.length_a   1.000
_cell.length_b   1.000
_cell.length_c   1.000
_cell.angle_alpha   90.00
_cell.angle_beta   90.00
_cell.angle_gamma   90.00
#
_symmetry.space_group_name_H-M   'P 1'
#
loop_
_entity.id
_entity.type
_entity.pdbx_description
1 polymer ?
#
loop_
_entity_poly.entity_id
_entity_poly.type
_entity_poly.pdbx_seq_one_letter_code
_entity_poly.pdbx_strand_id
1 'polypeptide(L)'
;MDKLRFRDFLWDVYEMEYPDSIEERTRLLQNMNLTTDDGNLNLGGLLMFGEQPELIMPQFVVKGIRYPGNEIHASDYLDTEDFVGPLPKIFADVLAFIMRNLHKVQAGRGVNSPGIPEVPKTVFEELLVNTLVHRDYLVSAAIRV
;
A
#
# COMPACT_ATOMS: atom_id res chain seq x y z
N MET A 1 9.40 10.23 -10.78
CA MET A 1 9.14 10.32 -9.33
C MET A 1 8.03 11.32 -9.14
N ASP A 2 7.02 10.97 -8.36
CA ASP A 2 5.92 11.85 -7.97
C ASP A 2 6.45 12.90 -6.98
N LYS A 3 6.58 14.14 -7.46
CA LYS A 3 7.13 15.26 -6.68
C LYS A 3 6.20 15.68 -5.54
N LEU A 4 4.89 15.65 -5.76
CA LEU A 4 3.91 16.08 -4.76
C LEU A 4 3.94 15.11 -3.58
N ARG A 5 3.94 13.80 -3.87
CA ARG A 5 4.02 12.78 -2.82
C ARG A 5 5.32 12.85 -2.03
N PHE A 6 6.45 13.06 -2.69
CA PHE A 6 7.73 13.17 -1.98
C PHE A 6 7.76 14.43 -1.11
N ARG A 7 7.26 15.57 -1.60
CA ARG A 7 7.10 16.80 -0.80
C ARG A 7 6.22 16.57 0.42
N ASP A 8 5.04 15.99 0.22
CA ASP A 8 4.09 15.78 1.31
C ASP A 8 4.68 14.83 2.38
N PHE A 9 5.40 13.79 1.95
CA PHE A 9 6.14 12.90 2.87
C PHE A 9 7.23 13.62 3.67
N LEU A 10 8.02 14.50 3.05
CA LEU A 10 9.05 15.27 3.76
C LEU A 10 8.43 16.16 4.84
N TRP A 11 7.30 16.78 4.53
CA TRP A 11 6.59 17.62 5.47
C TRP A 11 5.97 16.80 6.60
N ASP A 12 5.22 15.74 6.27
CA ASP A 12 4.44 14.98 7.26
C ASP A 12 5.31 14.15 8.21
N VAL A 13 6.49 13.68 7.75
CA VAL A 13 7.34 12.77 8.53
C VAL A 13 8.56 13.46 9.13
N TYR A 14 9.13 14.44 8.43
CA TYR A 14 10.37 15.10 8.84
C TYR A 14 10.20 16.59 9.13
N GLU A 15 8.99 17.15 8.98
CA GLU A 15 8.72 18.59 9.09
C GLU A 15 9.67 19.42 8.21
N MET A 16 10.04 18.87 7.04
CA MET A 16 11.04 19.43 6.13
C MET A 16 10.38 19.94 4.86
N GLU A 17 10.82 21.12 4.40
CA GLU A 17 10.42 21.65 3.10
C GLU A 17 11.11 20.92 1.95
N TYR A 18 10.44 20.86 0.80
CA TYR A 18 11.01 20.24 -0.39
C TYR A 18 12.16 21.10 -0.94
N PRO A 19 13.39 20.58 -1.09
CA PRO A 19 14.52 21.41 -1.48
C PRO A 19 14.39 21.97 -2.90
N ASP A 20 14.76 23.23 -3.08
CA ASP A 20 14.65 23.95 -4.35
C ASP A 20 15.74 23.56 -5.37
N SER A 21 16.96 23.29 -4.89
CA SER A 21 18.09 22.92 -5.74
C SER A 21 18.07 21.43 -6.11
N ILE A 22 18.57 21.08 -7.31
CA ILE A 22 18.71 19.67 -7.72
C ILE A 22 19.72 18.96 -6.82
N GLU A 23 20.82 19.64 -6.47
CA GLU A 23 21.92 19.07 -5.69
C GLU A 23 21.48 18.69 -4.27
N GLU A 24 20.74 19.55 -3.58
CA GLU A 24 20.22 19.23 -2.25
C GLU A 24 19.20 18.11 -2.31
N ARG A 25 18.34 18.08 -3.33
CA ARG A 25 17.38 16.97 -3.52
C ARG A 25 18.07 15.64 -3.75
N THR A 26 19.07 15.60 -4.62
CA THR A 26 19.84 14.39 -4.89
C THR A 26 20.53 13.90 -3.63
N ARG A 27 21.18 14.81 -2.89
CA ARG A 27 21.84 14.48 -1.62
C ARG A 27 20.85 13.99 -0.57
N LEU A 28 19.66 14.58 -0.48
CA LEU A 28 18.61 14.15 0.43
C LEU A 28 18.14 12.73 0.09
N LEU A 29 17.83 12.46 -1.18
CA LEU A 29 17.42 11.13 -1.64
C LEU A 29 18.49 10.07 -1.38
N GLN A 30 19.77 10.41 -1.56
CA GLN A 30 20.90 9.53 -1.23
C GLN A 30 21.00 9.28 0.28
N ASN A 31 20.90 10.32 1.11
CA ASN A 31 20.94 10.19 2.57
C ASN A 31 19.79 9.35 3.12
N MET A 32 18.62 9.40 2.46
CA MET A 32 17.46 8.57 2.80
C MET A 32 17.52 7.16 2.20
N ASN A 33 18.60 6.82 1.49
CA ASN A 33 18.78 5.55 0.79
C ASN A 33 17.61 5.23 -0.16
N LEU A 34 17.18 6.23 -0.95
CA LEU A 34 16.10 6.10 -1.95
C LEU A 34 16.63 6.03 -3.39
N THR A 35 17.93 6.23 -3.60
CA THR A 35 18.58 6.17 -4.90
C THR A 35 19.71 5.16 -4.93
N THR A 36 20.04 4.66 -6.12
CA THR A 36 21.29 3.94 -6.40
C THR A 36 22.46 4.92 -6.49
N ASP A 37 23.69 4.40 -6.54
CA ASP A 37 24.91 5.20 -6.70
C ASP A 37 24.90 6.03 -8.00
N ASP A 38 24.21 5.54 -9.02
CA ASP A 38 24.04 6.21 -10.33
C ASP A 38 22.96 7.32 -10.31
N GLY A 39 22.34 7.58 -9.17
CA GLY A 39 21.33 8.64 -9.00
C GLY A 39 19.91 8.29 -9.43
N ASN A 40 19.66 7.06 -9.89
CA ASN A 40 18.32 6.56 -10.18
C ASN A 40 17.61 6.13 -8.89
N LEU A 41 16.28 6.13 -8.85
CA LEU A 41 15.56 5.56 -7.70
C LEU A 41 15.91 4.08 -7.53
N ASN A 42 16.19 3.66 -6.30
CA ASN A 42 16.26 2.25 -5.97
C ASN A 42 14.85 1.68 -5.79
N LEU A 43 14.73 0.39 -5.45
CA LEU A 43 13.43 -0.25 -5.30
C LEU A 43 12.54 0.47 -4.26
N GLY A 44 13.07 0.81 -3.08
CA GLY A 44 12.30 1.52 -2.04
C GLY A 44 11.80 2.88 -2.52
N GLY A 45 12.69 3.66 -3.15
CA GLY A 45 12.33 4.96 -3.75
C GLY A 45 11.27 4.85 -4.84
N LEU A 46 11.38 3.83 -5.69
CA LEU A 46 10.41 3.56 -6.74
C LEU A 46 9.05 3.16 -6.16
N LEU A 47 9.00 2.22 -5.21
CA LEU A 47 7.75 1.74 -4.63
C LEU A 47 7.04 2.83 -3.82
N MET A 48 7.77 3.70 -3.12
CA MET A 48 7.17 4.77 -2.31
C MET A 48 6.76 5.99 -3.16
N PHE A 49 7.64 6.42 -4.08
CA PHE A 49 7.53 7.71 -4.75
C PHE A 49 7.48 7.62 -6.28
N GLY A 50 7.35 6.42 -6.85
CA GLY A 50 7.05 6.23 -8.27
C GLY A 50 5.63 6.70 -8.62
N GLU A 51 5.45 7.30 -9.80
CA GLU A 51 4.10 7.62 -10.29
C GLU A 51 3.34 6.36 -10.68
N GLN A 52 4.02 5.45 -11.40
CA GLN A 52 3.49 4.17 -11.86
C GLN A 52 4.55 3.06 -11.68
N PRO A 53 4.86 2.66 -10.43
CA PRO A 53 5.89 1.66 -10.15
C PRO A 53 5.62 0.31 -10.83
N GLU A 54 4.36 -0.03 -11.07
CA GLU A 54 3.93 -1.25 -11.75
C GLU A 54 4.44 -1.38 -13.20
N LEU A 55 4.79 -0.28 -13.87
CA LEU A 55 5.38 -0.32 -15.22
C LEU A 55 6.82 -0.85 -15.21
N ILE A 56 7.53 -0.63 -14.11
CA ILE A 56 8.92 -1.08 -13.92
C ILE A 56 8.95 -2.41 -13.15
N MET A 57 8.02 -2.58 -12.20
CA MET A 57 7.87 -3.78 -11.36
C MET A 57 6.44 -4.34 -11.48
N PRO A 58 6.09 -5.03 -12.57
CA PRO A 58 4.74 -5.58 -12.78
C PRO A 58 4.31 -6.59 -11.71
N GLN A 59 5.27 -7.17 -11.01
CA GLN A 59 4.98 -8.03 -9.86
C GLN A 59 4.45 -7.24 -8.66
N PHE A 60 4.59 -5.92 -8.60
CA PHE A 60 4.09 -5.08 -7.52
C PHE A 60 2.60 -4.75 -7.67
N VAL A 61 1.80 -5.80 -7.61
CA VAL A 61 0.35 -5.75 -7.67
C VAL A 61 -0.21 -6.62 -6.56
N VAL A 62 -1.25 -6.13 -5.89
CA VAL A 62 -2.05 -6.92 -4.95
C VAL A 62 -3.39 -7.20 -5.60
N LYS A 63 -3.88 -8.43 -5.46
CA LYS A 63 -5.20 -8.84 -5.97
C LYS A 63 -6.11 -9.16 -4.79
N GLY A 64 -7.21 -8.45 -4.64
CA GLY A 64 -8.24 -8.71 -3.64
C GLY A 64 -9.38 -9.51 -4.23
N ILE A 65 -9.81 -10.60 -3.59
CA ILE A 65 -10.98 -11.37 -4.01
C ILE A 65 -11.81 -11.80 -2.79
N ARG A 66 -13.08 -11.38 -2.74
CA ARG A 66 -14.06 -11.86 -1.76
C ARG A 66 -14.90 -12.96 -2.36
N TYR A 67 -14.82 -14.17 -1.81
CA TYR A 67 -15.66 -15.30 -2.21
C TYR A 67 -17.01 -15.33 -1.45
N PRO A 68 -18.08 -15.92 -2.03
CA PRO A 68 -19.40 -16.06 -1.38
C PRO A 68 -19.43 -17.04 -0.20
N GLY A 69 -18.30 -17.69 0.11
CA GLY A 69 -18.14 -18.61 1.23
C GLY A 69 -16.66 -18.71 1.63
N ASN A 70 -16.29 -19.88 2.15
CA ASN A 70 -14.92 -20.17 2.59
C ASN A 70 -14.11 -20.96 1.54
N GLU A 71 -14.73 -21.32 0.42
CA GLU A 71 -14.08 -22.03 -0.67
C GLU A 71 -13.61 -21.04 -1.74
N ILE A 72 -12.47 -21.34 -2.36
CA ILE A 72 -12.01 -20.60 -3.53
C ILE A 72 -12.88 -21.04 -4.70
N HIS A 73 -13.68 -20.11 -5.23
CA HIS A 73 -14.48 -20.37 -6.41
C HIS A 73 -13.72 -19.95 -7.68
N ALA A 74 -13.76 -20.80 -8.70
CA ALA A 74 -13.17 -20.48 -10.01
C ALA A 74 -14.07 -19.54 -10.84
N SER A 75 -15.37 -19.53 -10.57
CA SER A 75 -16.40 -18.82 -11.34
C SER A 75 -16.97 -17.59 -10.65
N ASP A 76 -17.07 -17.63 -9.32
CA ASP A 76 -17.92 -16.70 -8.55
C ASP A 76 -17.10 -15.89 -7.54
N TYR A 77 -17.34 -14.58 -7.49
CA TYR A 77 -16.83 -13.69 -6.46
C TYR A 77 -17.91 -12.66 -6.10
N LEU A 78 -17.84 -12.12 -4.88
CA LEU A 78 -18.68 -11.03 -4.40
C LEU A 78 -18.05 -9.66 -4.64
N ASP A 79 -16.73 -9.58 -4.55
CA ASP A 79 -15.95 -8.36 -4.79
C ASP A 79 -14.55 -8.75 -5.28
N THR A 80 -14.01 -7.99 -6.22
CA THR A 80 -12.66 -8.21 -6.76
C THR A 80 -12.05 -6.89 -7.17
N GLU A 81 -10.76 -6.70 -6.85
CA GLU A 81 -10.05 -5.48 -7.19
C GLU A 81 -8.54 -5.74 -7.34
N ASP A 82 -7.94 -5.11 -8.34
CA ASP A 82 -6.49 -5.11 -8.55
C ASP A 82 -5.92 -3.78 -8.04
N PHE A 83 -4.97 -3.85 -7.11
CA PHE A 83 -4.35 -2.69 -6.49
C PHE A 83 -2.96 -2.45 -7.07
N VAL A 84 -2.82 -1.28 -7.70
CA VAL A 84 -1.59 -0.81 -8.36
C VAL A 84 -1.24 0.61 -7.91
N GLY A 85 -0.03 1.04 -8.24
CA GLY A 85 0.53 2.31 -7.87
C GLY A 85 1.52 2.18 -6.70
N PRO A 86 1.84 3.29 -6.02
CA PRO A 86 2.82 3.30 -4.94
C PRO A 86 2.37 2.54 -3.70
N LEU A 87 3.33 2.12 -2.89
CA LEU A 87 3.14 1.33 -1.67
C LEU A 87 2.12 1.94 -0.70
N PRO A 88 2.14 3.25 -0.37
CA PRO A 88 1.15 3.83 0.53
C PRO A 88 -0.28 3.76 -0.03
N LYS A 89 -0.44 3.91 -1.35
CA LYS A 89 -1.74 3.80 -2.02
C LYS A 89 -2.23 2.37 -1.98
N ILE A 90 -1.40 1.40 -2.38
CA ILE A 90 -1.75 -0.03 -2.32
C ILE A 90 -2.16 -0.42 -0.90
N PHE A 91 -1.41 -0.01 0.12
CA PHE A 91 -1.76 -0.28 1.52
C PHE A 91 -3.15 0.27 1.88
N ALA A 92 -3.41 1.54 1.58
CA ALA A 92 -4.68 2.18 1.90
C ALA A 92 -5.87 1.53 1.18
N ASP A 93 -5.71 1.24 -0.11
CA ASP A 93 -6.78 0.66 -0.94
C ASP A 93 -7.08 -0.79 -0.54
N VAL A 94 -6.05 -1.61 -0.32
CA VAL A 94 -6.22 -3.00 0.14
C VAL A 94 -6.87 -3.03 1.51
N LEU A 95 -6.46 -2.15 2.43
CA LEU A 95 -7.09 -2.05 3.74
C LEU A 95 -8.56 -1.65 3.62
N ALA A 96 -8.88 -0.67 2.78
CA ALA A 96 -10.27 -0.28 2.51
C ALA A 96 -11.10 -1.44 1.93
N PHE A 97 -10.51 -2.23 1.01
CA PHE A 97 -11.13 -3.43 0.46
C PHE A 97 -11.44 -4.49 1.54
N ILE A 98 -10.50 -4.75 2.44
CA ILE A 98 -10.73 -5.67 3.56
C ILE A 98 -11.86 -5.11 4.44
N MET A 99 -11.76 -3.85 4.87
CA MET A 99 -12.71 -3.25 5.81
C MET A 99 -14.13 -3.15 5.27
N ARG A 100 -14.32 -2.98 3.95
CA ARG A 100 -15.66 -2.95 3.32
C ARG A 100 -16.28 -4.34 3.18
N ASN A 101 -15.45 -5.39 3.11
CA ASN A 101 -15.88 -6.78 2.93
C ASN A 101 -16.02 -7.59 4.23
N LEU A 102 -15.60 -7.03 5.38
CA LEU A 102 -15.83 -7.61 6.69
C LEU A 102 -17.28 -7.46 7.14
N HIS A 103 -17.78 -8.44 7.87
CA HIS A 103 -19.07 -8.27 8.54
C HIS A 103 -18.95 -7.21 9.64
N LYS A 104 -20.06 -6.49 9.85
CA LYS A 104 -20.20 -5.53 10.93
C LYS A 104 -21.03 -6.13 12.05
N VAL A 105 -20.51 -6.10 13.26
CA VAL A 105 -21.18 -6.56 14.48
C VAL A 105 -21.63 -5.38 15.32
N GLN A 106 -22.73 -5.56 16.05
CA GLN A 106 -23.31 -4.51 16.90
C GLN A 106 -22.46 -4.23 18.16
N ALA A 107 -21.65 -5.21 18.60
CA ALA A 107 -20.73 -5.09 19.73
C ALA A 107 -21.35 -4.47 20.99
N GLY A 108 -22.56 -4.92 21.35
CA GLY A 108 -23.27 -4.44 22.54
C GLY A 108 -23.84 -3.01 22.43
N ARG A 109 -23.78 -2.37 21.25
CA ARG A 109 -24.37 -1.05 21.01
C ARG A 109 -25.86 -1.14 20.70
N GLY A 110 -26.59 -0.03 20.72
CA GLY A 110 -28.01 -0.02 20.34
C GLY A 110 -28.22 -0.28 18.83
N VAL A 111 -29.43 -0.64 18.43
CA VAL A 111 -29.79 -0.92 17.01
C VAL A 111 -29.54 0.29 16.09
N ASN A 112 -29.55 1.50 16.65
CA ASN A 112 -29.28 2.75 15.93
C ASN A 112 -27.77 3.09 15.83
N SER A 113 -26.88 2.23 16.32
CA SER A 113 -25.44 2.46 16.26
C SER A 113 -24.84 1.81 15.01
N PRO A 114 -23.92 2.49 14.31
CA PRO A 114 -23.15 1.85 13.25
C PRO A 114 -22.44 0.61 13.80
N GLY A 115 -22.59 -0.51 13.10
CA GLY A 115 -21.86 -1.74 13.42
C GLY A 115 -20.36 -1.52 13.25
N ILE A 116 -19.57 -2.19 14.08
CA ILE A 116 -18.12 -2.19 14.00
C ILE A 116 -17.63 -3.43 13.23
N PRO A 117 -16.50 -3.38 12.53
CA PRO A 117 -15.93 -4.56 11.88
C PRO A 117 -15.73 -5.71 12.86
N GLU A 118 -16.02 -6.94 12.43
CA GLU A 118 -15.88 -8.16 13.24
C GLU A 118 -14.42 -8.44 13.68
N VAL A 119 -13.45 -7.95 12.91
CA VAL A 119 -12.03 -7.95 13.26
C VAL A 119 -11.51 -6.51 13.28
N PRO A 120 -10.72 -6.10 14.29
CA PRO A 120 -10.19 -4.75 14.37
C PRO A 120 -9.31 -4.37 13.18
N LYS A 121 -9.43 -3.13 12.72
CA LYS A 121 -8.62 -2.56 11.62
C LYS A 121 -7.12 -2.76 11.83
N THR A 122 -6.65 -2.56 13.06
CA THR A 122 -5.23 -2.67 13.44
C THR A 122 -4.62 -4.04 13.16
N VAL A 123 -5.42 -5.11 13.24
CA VAL A 123 -4.95 -6.47 12.90
C VAL A 123 -4.54 -6.54 11.43
N PHE A 124 -5.36 -5.96 10.54
CA PHE A 124 -5.05 -5.96 9.11
C PHE A 124 -3.96 -4.96 8.76
N GLU A 125 -3.85 -3.83 9.46
CA GLU A 125 -2.72 -2.90 9.29
C GLU A 125 -1.39 -3.64 9.49
N GLU A 126 -1.23 -4.38 10.59
CA GLU A 126 -0.02 -5.15 10.90
C GLU A 126 0.24 -6.27 9.87
N LEU A 127 -0.80 -7.02 9.51
CA LEU A 127 -0.67 -8.11 8.52
C LEU A 127 -0.27 -7.57 7.14
N LEU A 128 -0.86 -6.45 6.72
CA LEU A 128 -0.55 -5.82 5.44
C LEU A 128 0.86 -5.21 5.44
N VAL A 129 1.26 -4.50 6.49
CA VAL A 129 2.62 -3.96 6.61
C VAL A 129 3.63 -5.10 6.52
N ASN A 130 3.45 -6.16 7.32
CA ASN A 130 4.36 -7.31 7.29
C ASN A 130 4.42 -7.95 5.90
N THR A 131 3.27 -8.15 5.26
CA THR A 131 3.20 -8.80 3.95
C THR A 131 3.84 -7.96 2.85
N LEU A 132 3.63 -6.65 2.86
CA LEU A 132 4.10 -5.73 1.83
C LEU A 132 5.60 -5.39 1.98
N VAL A 133 6.09 -5.23 3.21
CA VAL A 133 7.49 -4.87 3.51
C VAL A 133 8.41 -6.08 3.40
N HIS A 134 8.01 -7.23 3.92
CA HIS A 134 8.83 -8.45 3.86
C HIS A 134 8.64 -9.24 2.57
N ARG A 135 7.93 -8.69 1.60
CA ARG A 135 7.74 -9.35 0.32
C ARG A 135 9.08 -9.53 -0.39
N ASP A 136 9.33 -10.76 -0.84
CA ASP A 136 10.42 -11.01 -1.78
C ASP A 136 10.00 -10.56 -3.19
N TYR A 137 10.55 -9.42 -3.62
CA TYR A 137 10.30 -8.85 -4.95
C TYR A 137 11.08 -9.57 -6.08
N LEU A 138 11.88 -10.58 -5.74
CA LEU A 138 12.53 -11.49 -6.70
C LEU A 138 11.61 -12.65 -7.10
N VAL A 139 10.54 -12.90 -6.35
CA VAL A 139 9.56 -13.95 -6.65
C VAL A 139 8.40 -13.37 -7.45
N SER A 140 8.13 -13.98 -8.61
CA SER A 140 7.07 -13.56 -9.54
C SER A 140 5.69 -14.10 -9.13
N ALA A 141 5.22 -13.73 -7.94
CA ALA A 141 3.87 -14.05 -7.48
C ALA A 141 3.24 -12.84 -6.80
N ALA A 142 2.10 -12.37 -7.33
CA ALA A 142 1.32 -11.28 -6.73
C ALA A 142 0.81 -11.70 -5.34
N ILE A 143 0.75 -10.74 -4.42
CA ILE A 143 0.04 -10.95 -3.15
C ILE A 143 -1.44 -11.08 -3.46
N ARG A 144 -2.09 -12.08 -2.87
CA ARG A 144 -3.54 -12.29 -2.94
C ARG A 144 -4.14 -12.09 -1.57
N VAL A 145 -5.19 -11.29 -1.50
CA VAL A 145 -5.94 -10.92 -0.30
C VAL A 145 -7.37 -11.41 -0.42
#